data_AF-A0AA95ZL64-F1
#
_entry.id   AF-A0AA95ZL64-F1
#
_cell.length_a   1.000
_cell.length_b   1.000
_cell.length_c   1.000
_cell.angle_alpha   90.00
_cell.angle_beta   90.00
_cell.angle_gamma   90.00
#
_symmetry.space_group_name_H-M   'P 1'
#
loop_
_entity.id
_entity.type
_entity.pdbx_description
1 polymer ?
#
loop_
_entity_poly.entity_id
_entity_poly.type
_entity_poly.pdbx_seq_one_letter_code
_entity_poly.pdbx_strand_id
1 'polypeptide(L)' 'MLEQALAAFDCRLIAIQEVATHRIVIGEVLALGGTGQGAGLIYRDRRFETV' A
#
# COMPACT_ATOMS: atom_id res chain seq x y z
N MET A 1 0.47 -0.59 -12.36
CA MET A 1 1.29 -1.47 -11.48
C MET A 1 2.74 -1.00 -11.57
N LEU A 2 3.45 -0.85 -10.45
CA LEU A 2 4.86 -0.47 -10.45
C LEU A 2 5.72 -1.73 -10.59
N GLU A 3 6.51 -1.83 -11.67
CA GLU A 3 7.15 -3.08 -12.11
C GLU A 3 8.06 -3.72 -11.06
N GLN A 4 8.79 -2.92 -10.28
CA GLN A 4 9.73 -3.41 -9.25
C GLN A 4 9.24 -3.15 -7.82
N ALA A 5 7.94 -2.90 -7.64
CA ALA A 5 7.37 -2.81 -6.30
C ALA A 5 7.55 -4.14 -5.56
N LEU A 6 7.87 -4.07 -4.27
CA LEU A 6 7.97 -5.24 -3.40
C LEU A 6 6.68 -6.07 -3.39
N ALA A 7 5.54 -5.38 -3.40
CA ALA A 7 4.21 -6.00 -3.52
C ALA A 7 3.25 -5.04 -4.23
N ALA A 8 2.26 -5.61 -4.90
CA ALA A 8 1.12 -4.89 -5.48
C ALA A 8 -0.18 -5.59 -5.11
N PHE A 9 -1.21 -4.81 -4.82
CA PHE A 9 -2.54 -5.28 -4.46
C PHE A 9 -3.55 -4.63 -5.41
N ASP A 10 -4.23 -5.43 -6.22
CA ASP A 10 -5.37 -4.95 -7.02
C ASP A 10 -6.63 -5.00 -6.15
N CYS A 11 -7.26 -3.86 -5.95
CA CYS A 11 -8.33 -3.69 -4.97
C CYS A 11 -9.58 -3.10 -5.60
N ARG A 12 -10.74 -3.71 -5.34
CA ARG A 12 -12.05 -3.09 -5.55
C ARG A 12 -12.44 -2.32 -4.30
N LEU A 13 -12.80 -1.06 -4.45
CA LEU A 13 -13.34 -0.26 -3.35
C LEU A 13 -14.69 -0.81 -2.89
N ILE A 14 -14.80 -1.20 -1.61
CA ILE A 14 -16.04 -1.73 -1.03
C ILE A 14 -16.65 -0.84 0.05
N ALA A 15 -15.86 0.05 0.67
CA ALA A 15 -16.38 1.04 1.62
C ALA A 15 -15.46 2.26 1.75
N ILE A 16 -16.06 3.39 2.15
CA ILE A 16 -15.37 4.60 2.59
C ILE A 16 -15.99 5.05 3.90
N GLN A 17 -15.16 5.37 4.90
CA GLN A 17 -15.58 5.96 6.16
C GLN A 17 -14.92 7.34 6.32
N GLU A 18 -15.72 8.36 6.64
CA GLU A 18 -15.19 9.70 6.91
C GLU A 18 -14.71 9.79 8.37
N VAL A 19 -13.47 10.25 8.56
CA VAL A 19 -12.84 10.39 9.87
C VAL A 19 -12.16 11.76 9.95
N ALA A 20 -12.88 12.72 10.53
CA ALA A 20 -12.50 14.13 10.59
C ALA A 20 -12.14 14.69 9.20
N THR A 21 -10.87 14.97 8.96
CA THR A 21 -10.38 15.53 7.69
C THR A 21 -9.94 14.47 6.67
N HIS A 22 -9.97 13.19 7.05
CA HIS A 22 -9.48 12.07 6.23
C HIS A 22 -10.58 11.05 5.95
N ARG A 23 -10.30 10.15 5.01
CA ARG A 23 -11.17 9.02 4.67
C ARG A 23 -10.42 7.71 4.85
N ILE A 24 -11.02 6.77 5.57
CA ILE A 24 -10.59 5.38 5.58
C ILE A 24 -11.21 4.71 4.36
N VAL A 25 -10.36 4.17 3.49
CA VAL A 25 -10.76 3.52 2.23
C VAL A 25 -10.54 2.02 2.40
N ILE A 26 -11.58 1.22 2.24
CA ILE A 26 -11.53 -0.23 2.43
C ILE A 26 -11.70 -0.90 1.07
N GLY A 27 -10.67 -1.65 0.66
CA GLY A 27 -10.66 -2.39 -0.61
C GLY A 27 -10.68 -3.91 -0.39
N GLU A 28 -11.48 -4.62 -1.19
CA GLU A 28 -11.40 -6.07 -1.36
C GLU A 28 -10.26 -6.39 -2.33
N VAL A 29 -9.32 -7.24 -1.92
CA VAL A 29 -8.19 -7.65 -2.76
C VAL A 29 -8.66 -8.68 -3.79
N LEU A 30 -8.59 -8.32 -5.06
CA LEU A 30 -8.98 -9.18 -6.18
C LEU A 30 -7.79 -9.91 -6.80
N ALA A 31 -6.60 -9.32 -6.72
CA ALA A 31 -5.36 -9.93 -7.20
C ALA A 31 -4.13 -9.41 -6.44
N LEU A 32 -3.06 -10.21 -6.48
CA LEU A 32 -1.75 -9.88 -5.93
C LEU A 32 -0.71 -9.81 -7.04
N GLY A 33 0.33 -9.03 -6.83
CA GLY A 33 1.48 -8.92 -7.72
C GLY A 33 2.68 -8.30 -7.02
N GLY A 34 3.63 -7.83 -7.81
CA GLY A 34 4.93 -7.34 -7.35
C GLY A 34 6.02 -8.38 -7.59
N THR A 35 7.18 -7.91 -8.03
CA THR A 35 8.37 -8.73 -8.29
C THR A 35 9.62 -8.17 -7.62
N GLY A 36 9.48 -7.05 -6.90
CA GLY A 36 10.56 -6.43 -6.14
C GLY A 36 11.17 -7.40 -5.15
N GLN A 37 12.47 -7.26 -4.93
CA GLN A 37 13.28 -8.10 -4.03
C GLN A 37 13.81 -7.24 -2.89
N GLY A 38 14.10 -7.87 -1.75
CA GLY A 38 14.66 -7.19 -0.57
C GLY A 38 13.60 -6.76 0.46
N ALA A 39 14.00 -5.92 1.41
CA ALA A 39 13.16 -5.45 2.49
C ALA A 39 12.22 -4.31 2.06
N GLY A 40 11.13 -4.11 2.79
CA GLY A 40 10.22 -2.99 2.59
C GLY A 40 10.89 -1.65 2.93
N LEU A 41 10.60 -0.62 2.12
CA LEU A 41 11.00 0.75 2.42
C LEU A 41 10.19 1.27 3.62
N ILE A 42 10.86 1.67 4.69
CA ILE A 42 10.24 2.23 5.88
C ILE A 42 10.32 3.75 5.85
N TYR A 43 9.22 4.42 6.20
CA TYR A 43 9.21 5.86 6.44
C TYR A 43 8.99 6.15 7.93
N ARG A 44 10.00 6.72 8.58
CA ARG A 44 10.01 7.01 10.03
C ARG A 44 10.82 8.27 10.30
N ASP A 45 10.42 9.06 11.30
CA ASP A 45 11.11 10.31 11.68
C ASP A 45 11.39 11.25 10.49
N ARG A 46 10.42 11.31 9.57
CA ARG A 46 10.47 12.07 8.31
C ARG A 46 11.61 11.67 7.36
N ARG A 47 12.11 10.44 7.47
CA ARG A 47 13.20 9.87 6.65
C ARG A 47 12.85 8.48 6.14
N PHE A 48 13.51 8.10 5.06
CA PHE A 48 13.44 6.74 4.51
C PHE A 48 14.54 5.87 5.10
N GLU A 49 14.18 4.66 5.51
CA GLU A 49 15.06 3.66 6.10
C GLU A 49 14.81 2.28 5.48
N THR A 50 15.81 1.41 5.54
CA THR A 50 15.73 -0.01 5.19
C THR A 50 16.15 -0.84 6.39
N VAL A 51 15.55 -2.02 6.59
CA VAL A 51 15.91 -2.98 7.64
C VAL A 51 16.75 -4.10 7.06
#